data_AF-A0A0V8D697-F1
#
_entry.id   AF-A0A0V8D697-F1
#
_cell.length_a   1.000
_cell.length_b   1.000
_cell.length_c   1.000
_cell.angle_alpha   90.00
_cell.angle_beta   90.00
_cell.angle_gamma   90.00
#
_symmetry.space_group_name_H-M   'P 1'
#
loop_
_entity.id
_entity.type
_entity.pdbx_description
1 polymer ?
#
loop_
_entity_poly.entity_id
_entity_poly.type
_entity_poly.pdbx_seq_one_letter_code
_entity_poly.pdbx_strand_id
1 'polypeptide(L)'
;MVPQVHELGFKFVDYILILNAVVEHMPAVNELIAPQGSIANIVEPGQAINLDQLAHKSARFNFEWMFTKVVSNTSDLQSQHDILNKVSEWLDNGVLKSTMTQNLGPITAENVKKAHELIEENHTIGKIILS
;
A
#
# COMPACT_ATOMS: atom_id res chain seq x y z
N MET A 1 -6.06 -7.06 -14.48
CA MET A 1 -5.42 -5.73 -14.36
C MET A 1 -5.14 -5.08 -15.71
N VAL A 2 -4.21 -5.60 -16.54
CA VAL A 2 -3.83 -4.97 -17.82
C VAL A 2 -5.01 -4.64 -18.75
N PRO A 3 -5.92 -5.59 -19.09
CA PRO A 3 -7.02 -5.29 -20.00
C PRO A 3 -7.94 -4.18 -19.49
N GLN A 4 -8.18 -4.14 -18.18
CA GLN A 4 -9.04 -3.14 -17.54
C GLN A 4 -8.43 -1.74 -17.62
N VAL A 5 -7.10 -1.61 -17.50
CA VAL A 5 -6.41 -0.32 -17.65
C VAL A 5 -6.46 0.15 -19.10
N HIS A 6 -6.27 -0.77 -20.06
CA HIS A 6 -6.38 -0.46 -21.48
C HIS A 6 -7.81 -0.08 -21.89
N GLU A 7 -8.83 -0.74 -21.34
CA GLU A 7 -10.25 -0.41 -21.55
C GLU A 7 -10.61 1.01 -21.06
N LEU A 8 -9.94 1.49 -20.00
CA LEU A 8 -10.05 2.87 -19.54
C LEU A 8 -9.33 3.88 -20.46
N GLY A 9 -8.70 3.42 -21.55
CA GLY A 9 -8.02 4.25 -22.54
C GLY A 9 -6.55 4.53 -22.22
N PHE A 10 -6.00 3.94 -21.16
CA PHE A 10 -4.60 4.14 -20.78
C PHE A 10 -3.74 3.01 -21.34
N LYS A 11 -2.79 3.34 -22.21
CA LYS A 11 -1.74 2.40 -22.62
C LYS A 11 -0.69 2.20 -21.52
N PHE A 12 -0.35 3.28 -20.84
CA PHE A 12 0.60 3.30 -19.73
C PHE A 12 0.06 4.19 -18.61
N VAL A 13 0.62 4.02 -17.40
CA VAL A 13 0.36 4.86 -16.23
C VAL A 13 1.67 5.39 -15.65
N ASP A 14 1.65 6.61 -15.12
CA ASP A 14 2.84 7.25 -14.54
C ASP A 14 3.23 6.66 -13.19
N TYR A 15 2.23 6.19 -12.43
CA TYR A 15 2.37 5.71 -11.06
C TYR A 15 1.67 4.38 -10.85
N ILE A 16 2.32 3.47 -10.12
CA ILE A 16 1.74 2.21 -9.67
C ILE A 16 2.01 2.03 -8.18
N LEU A 17 0.98 1.68 -7.41
CA LEU A 17 1.07 1.35 -5.99
C LEU A 17 0.73 -0.12 -5.78
N ILE A 18 1.65 -0.88 -5.19
CA ILE A 18 1.51 -2.31 -4.94
C ILE A 18 1.25 -2.53 -3.45
N LEU A 19 0.09 -3.15 -3.15
CA LEU A 19 -0.42 -3.33 -1.78
C LEU A 19 -0.50 -4.81 -1.34
N ASN A 20 -0.33 -5.76 -2.26
CA ASN A 20 -0.21 -7.19 -1.98
C ASN A 20 0.62 -7.88 -3.08
N ALA A 21 1.00 -9.14 -2.87
CA ALA A 21 1.49 -10.08 -3.89
C ALA A 21 2.45 -9.47 -4.95
N VAL A 22 3.46 -8.70 -4.52
CA VAL A 22 4.31 -7.90 -5.43
C VAL A 22 4.95 -8.72 -6.54
N VAL A 23 5.42 -9.94 -6.24
CA VAL A 23 6.05 -10.84 -7.22
C VAL A 23 5.06 -11.22 -8.33
N GLU A 24 3.81 -11.50 -7.97
CA GLU A 24 2.75 -11.91 -8.91
C GLU A 24 2.31 -10.76 -9.81
N HIS A 25 2.35 -9.51 -9.33
CA HIS A 25 1.94 -8.34 -10.10
C HIS A 25 3.01 -7.80 -11.04
N MET A 26 4.28 -8.17 -10.87
CA MET A 26 5.39 -7.64 -11.67
C MET A 26 5.20 -7.72 -13.19
N PRO A 27 4.68 -8.81 -13.78
CA PRO A 27 4.43 -8.86 -15.22
C PRO A 27 3.51 -7.72 -15.70
N ALA A 28 2.43 -7.47 -14.97
CA ALA A 28 1.48 -6.42 -15.29
C ALA A 28 2.05 -5.02 -14.99
N VAL A 29 2.83 -4.87 -13.92
CA VAL A 29 3.56 -3.63 -13.60
C VAL A 29 4.52 -3.28 -14.74
N ASN A 30 5.30 -4.25 -15.20
CA ASN A 30 6.26 -4.08 -16.29
C ASN A 30 5.56 -3.71 -17.59
N GLU A 31 4.36 -4.21 -17.85
CA GLU A 31 3.58 -3.84 -19.04
C GLU A 31 3.06 -2.40 -18.94
N LEU A 32 2.43 -2.05 -17.82
CA LEU A 32 1.64 -0.82 -17.66
C LEU A 32 2.45 0.42 -17.28
N ILE A 33 3.61 0.28 -16.61
CA ILE A 33 4.36 1.45 -16.17
C ILE A 33 4.89 2.23 -17.37
N ALA A 34 4.72 3.56 -17.37
CA ALA A 34 5.30 4.42 -18.39
C ALA A 34 6.84 4.44 -18.31
N PRO A 35 7.55 4.75 -19.41
CA PRO A 35 8.95 5.13 -19.32
C PRO A 35 9.14 6.27 -18.31
N GLN A 36 10.11 6.15 -17.41
CA GLN A 36 10.38 7.06 -16.29
C GLN A 36 9.28 7.13 -15.22
N GLY A 37 8.31 6.21 -15.26
CA GLY A 37 7.27 6.07 -14.24
C GLY A 37 7.82 5.65 -12.87
N SER A 38 6.99 5.75 -11.84
CA SER A 38 7.35 5.38 -10.46
C SER A 38 6.42 4.34 -9.86
N ILE A 39 7.03 3.32 -9.29
CA ILE A 39 6.37 2.24 -8.58
C ILE A 39 6.66 2.42 -7.09
N ALA A 40 5.63 2.30 -6.25
CA ALA A 40 5.74 2.23 -4.80
C ALA A 40 5.22 0.87 -4.33
N ASN A 41 5.97 0.20 -3.45
CA ASN A 41 5.62 -1.10 -2.91
C ASN A 41 5.76 -1.09 -1.39
N ILE A 42 4.73 -1.58 -0.68
CA ILE A 42 4.73 -1.72 0.78
C ILE A 42 4.86 -3.17 1.25
N VAL A 43 5.00 -4.11 0.32
CA VAL A 43 4.96 -5.55 0.60
C VAL A 43 6.37 -6.12 0.57
N GLU A 44 6.74 -6.87 1.61
CA GLU A 44 7.95 -7.67 1.56
C GLU A 44 7.76 -8.81 0.55
N PRO A 45 8.63 -8.94 -0.47
CA PRO A 45 8.36 -9.85 -1.58
C PRO A 45 8.49 -11.33 -1.23
N GLY A 46 9.20 -11.68 -0.14
CA GLY A 46 9.51 -13.06 0.26
C GLY A 46 10.38 -13.85 -0.74
N GLN A 47 10.54 -13.37 -1.97
CA GLN A 47 11.30 -13.95 -3.07
C GLN A 47 12.01 -12.83 -3.85
N ALA A 48 12.96 -13.20 -4.71
CA ALA A 48 13.63 -12.24 -5.56
C ALA A 48 12.67 -11.63 -6.60
N ILE A 49 12.67 -10.30 -6.70
CA ILE A 49 11.97 -9.57 -7.76
C ILE A 49 12.92 -9.36 -8.94
N ASN A 50 12.49 -9.72 -10.16
CA ASN A 50 13.22 -9.37 -11.37
C ASN A 50 12.85 -7.93 -11.81
N LEU A 51 13.82 -7.02 -11.78
CA LEU A 51 13.67 -5.61 -12.16
C LEU A 51 14.26 -5.29 -13.55
N ASP A 52 14.82 -6.27 -14.27
CA ASP A 52 15.51 -6.05 -15.55
C ASP A 52 14.60 -5.36 -16.58
N GLN A 53 13.32 -5.71 -16.59
CA GLN A 53 12.33 -5.12 -17.50
C GLN A 53 12.08 -3.63 -17.21
N LEU A 54 12.24 -3.19 -15.96
CA LEU A 54 12.11 -1.78 -15.60
C LEU A 54 13.27 -0.93 -16.14
N ALA A 55 14.45 -1.54 -16.35
CA ALA A 55 15.62 -0.83 -16.86
C ALA A 55 15.39 -0.25 -18.26
N HIS A 56 14.72 -1.01 -19.15
CA HIS A 56 14.33 -0.53 -20.49
C HIS A 56 13.35 0.64 -20.46
N LYS A 57 12.63 0.81 -19.34
CA LYS A 57 11.72 1.93 -19.11
C LYS A 57 12.36 3.03 -18.27
N SER A 58 13.56 2.86 -17.72
CA SER A 58 14.12 3.75 -16.71
C SER A 58 13.13 4.06 -15.59
N ALA A 59 12.31 3.07 -15.23
CA ALA A 59 11.29 3.21 -14.19
C ALA A 59 11.90 3.10 -12.80
N ARG A 60 11.32 3.80 -11.82
CA ARG A 60 11.77 3.79 -10.43
C ARG A 60 10.97 2.77 -9.64
N PHE A 61 11.65 1.96 -8.85
CA PHE A 61 11.01 1.05 -7.90
C PHE A 61 11.37 1.51 -6.48
N ASN A 62 10.37 1.93 -5.71
CA ASN A 62 10.56 2.44 -4.35
C ASN A 62 9.89 1.49 -3.36
N PHE A 63 10.66 1.08 -2.35
CA PHE A 63 10.09 0.48 -1.16
C PHE A 63 9.62 1.58 -0.22
N GLU A 64 8.35 1.53 0.16
CA GLU A 64 7.82 2.34 1.25
C GLU A 64 7.69 1.46 2.49
N TRP A 65 8.42 1.83 3.55
CA TRP A 65 8.35 1.17 4.84
C TRP A 65 8.26 2.24 5.92
N MET A 66 7.06 2.42 6.46
CA MET A 66 6.73 3.50 7.38
C MET A 66 7.47 3.47 8.72
N PHE A 67 8.19 2.39 9.06
CA PHE A 67 9.01 2.30 10.27
C PHE A 67 10.42 2.84 10.06
N THR A 68 10.86 3.02 8.80
CA THR A 68 12.23 3.51 8.46
C THR A 68 12.61 4.73 9.28
N LYS A 69 11.72 5.73 9.35
CA LYS A 69 12.00 7.00 10.03
C LYS A 69 12.23 6.82 11.53
N VAL A 70 11.42 5.98 12.17
CA VAL A 70 11.48 5.70 13.61
C VAL A 70 12.70 4.86 13.95
N VAL A 71 12.91 3.77 13.22
CA VAL A 71 13.99 2.80 13.48
C VAL A 71 15.37 3.40 13.20
N SER A 72 15.48 4.24 12.17
CA SER A 72 16.74 4.89 11.79
C SER A 72 16.90 6.31 12.34
N ASN A 73 15.92 6.82 13.10
CA ASN A 73 15.90 8.18 13.63
C ASN A 73 16.25 9.24 12.56
N THR A 74 15.55 9.19 11.43
CA THR A 74 15.83 10.09 10.30
C THR A 74 15.51 11.54 10.65
N SER A 75 16.21 12.48 10.02
CA SER A 75 16.02 13.92 10.28
C SER A 75 14.61 14.44 9.99
N ASP A 76 13.84 13.70 9.19
CA ASP A 76 12.47 14.03 8.78
C ASP A 76 11.39 13.24 9.57
N LEU A 77 11.73 12.61 10.71
CA LEU A 77 10.76 11.87 11.54
C LEU A 77 9.49 12.68 11.87
N GLN A 78 9.64 13.98 12.10
CA GLN A 78 8.53 14.92 12.38
C GLN A 78 7.42 14.87 11.32
N SER A 79 7.75 14.56 10.05
CA SER A 79 6.77 14.47 8.98
C SER A 79 5.64 13.46 9.24
N GLN A 80 5.87 12.43 10.07
CA GLN A 80 4.82 11.49 10.46
C GLN A 80 3.76 12.14 11.36
N HIS A 81 4.16 13.02 12.27
CA HIS A 81 3.22 13.81 13.07
C HIS A 81 2.42 14.75 12.17
N ASP A 82 3.12 15.48 11.29
CA ASP A 82 2.51 16.48 10.43
C ASP A 82 1.46 15.87 9.49
N ILE A 83 1.76 14.71 8.88
CA ILE A 83 0.79 14.03 8.00
C ILE A 83 -0.40 13.46 8.77
N LEU A 84 -0.22 12.97 10.00
CA LEU A 84 -1.34 12.47 10.81
C LEU A 84 -2.28 13.60 11.25
N ASN A 85 -1.75 14.78 11.60
CA ASN A 85 -2.58 15.97 11.85
C ASN A 85 -3.37 16.35 10.61
N LYS A 86 -2.72 16.34 9.43
CA LYS A 86 -3.39 16.63 8.16
C LYS A 86 -4.54 15.64 7.87
N VAL A 87 -4.32 14.35 8.14
CA VAL A 87 -5.35 13.32 8.00
C VAL A 87 -6.51 13.58 8.96
N SER A 88 -6.24 14.00 10.21
CA SER A 88 -7.28 14.39 11.17
C SER A 88 -8.11 15.55 10.65
N GLU A 89 -7.48 16.62 10.18
CA GLU A 89 -8.19 17.76 9.58
C GLU A 89 -9.06 17.33 8.38
N TRP A 90 -8.56 16.42 7.55
CA TRP A 90 -9.32 15.92 6.40
C TRP A 90 -10.49 15.02 6.79
N LEU A 91 -10.39 14.28 7.90
CA LEU A 91 -11.51 13.53 8.45
C LEU A 91 -12.58 14.47 9.00
N ASP A 92 -12.20 15.48 9.79
CA ASP A 92 -13.13 16.45 10.38
C ASP A 92 -13.87 17.26 9.31
N ASN A 93 -13.17 17.62 8.22
CA ASN A 93 -13.75 18.34 7.09
C ASN A 93 -14.49 17.43 6.08
N GLY A 94 -14.53 16.11 6.31
CA GLY A 94 -15.21 15.15 5.44
C GLY A 94 -14.53 14.91 4.07
N VAL A 95 -13.28 15.35 3.90
CA VAL A 95 -12.45 15.06 2.72
C VAL A 95 -12.07 13.59 2.71
N LEU A 96 -11.72 13.04 3.88
CA LEU A 96 -11.51 11.62 4.10
C LEU A 96 -12.68 11.03 4.89
N LYS A 97 -12.89 9.71 4.71
CA LYS A 97 -13.83 8.91 5.48
C LYS A 97 -13.10 7.75 6.13
N SER A 98 -13.57 7.33 7.31
CA SER A 98 -13.03 6.15 7.97
C SER A 98 -13.18 4.92 7.08
N THR A 99 -12.15 4.07 7.07
CA THR A 99 -12.15 2.76 6.42
C THR A 99 -12.56 1.64 7.37
N MET A 100 -13.00 1.96 8.59
CA MET A 100 -13.49 0.97 9.55
C MET A 100 -14.74 0.30 9.00
N THR A 101 -14.69 -1.03 8.90
CA THR A 101 -15.80 -1.86 8.41
C THR A 101 -16.27 -2.86 9.45
N GLN A 102 -15.44 -3.17 10.44
CA GLN A 102 -15.76 -4.12 11.49
C GLN A 102 -15.16 -3.68 12.84
N ASN A 103 -15.93 -3.85 13.91
CA ASN A 103 -15.45 -3.71 15.29
C ASN A 103 -15.71 -5.03 16.03
N LEU A 104 -14.66 -5.66 16.55
CA LEU A 104 -14.73 -6.93 17.28
C LEU A 104 -14.95 -6.74 18.80
N GLY A 105 -15.09 -5.50 19.27
CA GLY A 105 -15.31 -5.17 20.67
C GLY A 105 -14.01 -5.08 21.47
N PRO A 106 -14.02 -5.39 22.78
CA PRO A 106 -12.92 -5.09 23.68
C PRO A 106 -11.63 -5.80 23.30
N ILE A 107 -10.50 -5.20 23.68
CA ILE A 107 -9.17 -5.79 23.47
C ILE A 107 -9.01 -6.99 24.42
N THR A 108 -9.32 -8.18 23.91
CA THR A 108 -9.13 -9.47 24.58
C THR A 108 -8.30 -10.39 23.69
N ALA A 109 -7.63 -11.39 24.28
CA ALA A 109 -6.85 -12.36 23.51
C ALA A 109 -7.70 -13.11 22.46
N GLU A 110 -8.97 -13.40 22.79
CA GLU A 110 -9.94 -14.02 21.89
C GLU A 110 -10.24 -13.13 20.67
N ASN A 111 -10.56 -11.85 20.91
CA ASN A 111 -10.86 -10.90 19.82
C ASN A 111 -9.64 -10.60 18.96
N VAL A 112 -8.45 -10.51 19.54
CA VAL A 112 -7.20 -10.33 18.79
C VAL A 112 -6.94 -11.53 17.90
N LYS A 113 -7.07 -12.76 18.43
CA LYS A 113 -6.91 -13.98 17.63
C LYS A 113 -7.88 -14.03 16.45
N LYS A 114 -9.15 -13.70 16.70
CA LYS A 114 -10.17 -13.62 15.64
C LYS A 114 -9.84 -12.56 14.59
N ALA A 115 -9.32 -11.40 15.00
CA ALA A 115 -8.89 -10.35 14.07
C ALA A 115 -7.75 -10.84 13.15
N HIS A 116 -6.78 -11.55 13.72
CA HIS A 116 -5.68 -12.16 12.96
C HIS A 116 -6.19 -13.17 11.93
N GLU A 117 -7.05 -14.10 12.34
CA GLU A 117 -7.64 -15.11 11.44
C GLU A 117 -8.31 -14.45 10.22
N LEU A 118 -9.11 -13.40 10.43
CA LEU A 118 -9.80 -12.67 9.34
C LEU A 118 -8.83 -11.90 8.40
N ILE A 119 -7.71 -11.41 8.92
CA ILE A 119 -6.70 -10.72 8.11
C ILE A 119 -5.91 -11.72 7.28
N GLU A 120 -5.53 -12.85 7.88
CA GLU A 120 -4.78 -13.93 7.23
C GLU A 120 -5.55 -14.61 6.09
N GLU A 121 -6.89 -14.58 6.15
CA GLU A 121 -7.77 -15.01 5.05
C GLU A 121 -7.69 -14.13 3.79
N ASN A 122 -7.08 -12.93 3.85
CA ASN A 122 -6.90 -11.99 2.73
C ASN A 122 -8.20 -11.53 2.03
N HIS A 123 -9.36 -11.70 2.65
CA HIS A 123 -10.66 -11.25 2.11
C HIS A 123 -11.26 -10.05 2.85
N THR A 124 -10.54 -9.49 3.83
CA THR A 124 -11.00 -8.34 4.59
C THR A 124 -11.09 -7.09 3.71
N ILE A 125 -12.27 -6.48 3.64
CA ILE A 125 -12.50 -5.18 3.02
C ILE A 125 -12.49 -4.11 4.13
N GLY A 126 -11.62 -3.11 4.02
CA GLY A 126 -11.50 -2.02 4.99
C GLY A 126 -10.58 -2.36 6.17
N LYS A 127 -10.98 -1.95 7.39
CA LYS A 127 -10.19 -2.13 8.62
C LYS A 127 -11.06 -2.74 9.73
N ILE A 128 -10.47 -3.72 10.42
CA ILE A 128 -10.98 -4.32 11.65
C ILE A 128 -10.41 -3.54 12.83
N ILE A 129 -11.28 -3.16 13.76
CA ILE A 129 -10.93 -2.43 14.99
C ILE A 129 -11.34 -3.25 16.21
N LEU A 130 -10.62 -3.04 17.31
CA LEU A 130 -11.00 -3.46 18.65
C LEU A 130 -11.09 -2.20 19.52
N SER A 131 -12.12 -2.10 20.37
CA SER A 131 -12.41 -0.94 21.22
C SER A 131 -12.95 -1.37 22.57
#